data_AF-A0A2I0IKZ9-F1
#
_entry.id   AF-A0A2I0IKZ9-F1
#
_cell.length_a   1.000
_cell.length_b   1.000
_cell.length_c   1.000
_cell.angle_alpha   90.00
_cell.angle_beta   90.00
_cell.angle_gamma   90.00
#
_symmetry.space_group_name_H-M   'P 1'
#
loop_
_entity.id
_entity.type
_entity.pdbx_description
1 polymer ?
#
loop_
_entity_poly.entity_id
_entity_poly.type
_entity_poly.pdbx_seq_one_letter_code
_entity_poly.pdbx_strand_id
1 'polypeptide(L)'
;MGLGPTVDQRLGLGPVGELTMRLGPTEDQSLGLGPVGDLTMGLDPTVDQRLGLGPVGELTMRLGPTEDQSLGLGPVGDLTMGLDPTVDQRLGLGPVGELTMRLGPTEDQSLGLGPVGDLTMGLDPTVDQRLGLGPVGELTMRLGPTEDQSLGLGPVGDLTMGLDPTVD
;
A
#
# COMPACT_ATOMS: atom_id res chain seq x y z
N MET A 1 -2.58 -17.95 10.05
CA MET A 1 -1.35 -18.74 9.79
C MET A 1 -0.15 -17.86 10.10
N GLY A 2 0.93 -18.43 10.67
CA GLY A 2 2.17 -17.70 10.94
C GLY A 2 3.38 -18.44 10.42
N LEU A 3 4.26 -17.78 9.66
CA LEU A 3 5.55 -18.32 9.23
C LEU A 3 6.68 -17.58 9.94
N GLY A 4 7.68 -18.33 10.41
CA GLY A 4 8.87 -17.77 11.07
C GLY A 4 9.87 -17.18 10.08
N PRO A 5 11.04 -16.72 10.57
CA PRO A 5 12.08 -16.14 9.72
C PRO A 5 12.61 -17.14 8.69
N THR A 6 12.82 -16.68 7.45
CA THR A 6 13.34 -17.48 6.35
C THR A 6 14.32 -16.67 5.50
N VAL A 7 15.02 -17.32 4.56
CA VAL A 7 15.74 -16.60 3.50
C VAL A 7 14.75 -16.29 2.37
N ASP A 8 14.13 -17.34 1.85
CA ASP A 8 13.13 -17.24 0.79
C ASP A 8 11.76 -17.71 1.27
N GLN A 9 10.73 -16.93 0.97
CA GLN A 9 9.35 -17.29 1.22
C GLN A 9 8.47 -17.04 0.00
N ARG A 10 7.82 -18.11 -0.47
CA ARG A 10 6.88 -18.05 -1.61
C ARG A 10 5.57 -18.73 -1.28
N LEU A 11 4.46 -18.02 -1.43
CA LEU A 11 3.13 -18.54 -1.16
C LEU A 11 2.14 -18.15 -2.26
N GLY A 12 1.34 -19.12 -2.69
CA GLY A 12 0.26 -18.94 -3.66
C GLY A 12 -1.01 -19.59 -3.13
N LEU A 13 -2.09 -18.82 -2.96
CA LEU A 13 -3.38 -19.34 -2.49
C LEU A 13 -4.50 -19.01 -3.49
N GLY A 14 -5.43 -19.95 -3.63
CA GLY A 14 -6.66 -19.76 -4.40
C GLY A 14 -7.70 -18.91 -3.65
N PRO A 15 -8.99 -19.00 -4.03
CA PRO A 15 -10.04 -18.28 -3.34
C PRO A 15 -10.16 -18.69 -1.86
N VAL A 16 -10.31 -17.70 -0.97
CA VAL A 16 -10.49 -17.93 0.46
C VAL A 16 -11.64 -17.05 0.98
N GLY A 17 -12.41 -17.54 1.95
CA GLY A 17 -13.42 -16.71 2.63
C GLY A 17 -12.77 -15.68 3.52
N GLU A 18 -12.17 -16.14 4.62
CA GLU A 18 -11.45 -15.32 5.60
C GLU A 18 -10.01 -15.82 5.73
N LEU A 19 -9.06 -14.89 5.78
CA LEU A 19 -7.64 -15.20 5.92
C LEU A 19 -6.93 -14.21 6.84
N THR A 20 -6.28 -14.74 7.88
CA THR A 20 -5.33 -13.99 8.70
C THR A 20 -3.93 -14.57 8.56
N MET A 21 -2.96 -13.73 8.20
CA MET A 21 -1.56 -14.14 8.00
C MET A 21 -0.58 -13.21 8.71
N ARG A 22 0.48 -13.81 9.25
CA ARG A 22 1.64 -13.08 9.74
C ARG A 22 2.93 -13.76 9.27
N LEU A 23 3.76 -13.04 8.53
CA LEU A 23 5.01 -13.57 7.99
C LEU A 23 6.19 -12.89 8.70
N GLY A 24 7.11 -13.70 9.21
CA GLY A 24 8.31 -13.24 9.89
C GLY A 24 9.34 -12.64 8.92
N PRO A 25 10.45 -12.10 9.46
CA PRO A 25 11.48 -11.46 8.64
C PRO A 25 12.08 -12.41 7.60
N THR A 26 12.31 -11.90 6.39
CA THR A 26 12.90 -12.71 5.30
C THR A 26 13.79 -11.84 4.40
N GLU A 27 14.67 -12.46 3.61
CA GLU A 27 15.39 -11.73 2.55
C GLU A 27 14.43 -11.51 1.38
N ASP A 28 13.91 -12.60 0.80
CA ASP A 28 13.00 -12.56 -0.35
C ASP A 28 11.60 -13.07 0.01
N GLN A 29 10.58 -12.25 -0.21
CA GLN A 29 9.17 -12.61 -0.03
C GLN A 29 8.36 -12.44 -1.32
N SER A 30 7.63 -13.48 -1.71
CA SER A 30 6.65 -13.42 -2.79
C SER A 30 5.31 -14.06 -2.40
N LEU A 31 4.24 -13.28 -2.45
CA LEU A 31 2.88 -13.73 -2.14
C LEU A 31 1.93 -13.47 -3.30
N GLY A 32 1.18 -14.49 -3.71
CA GLY A 32 0.07 -14.39 -4.63
C GLY A 32 -1.22 -14.90 -3.99
N LEU A 33 -2.25 -14.07 -3.88
CA LEU A 33 -3.57 -14.52 -3.40
C LEU A 33 -4.63 -14.33 -4.48
N GLY A 34 -5.50 -15.33 -4.64
CA GLY A 34 -6.75 -15.20 -5.38
C GLY A 34 -7.77 -14.31 -4.66
N PRO A 35 -9.06 -14.40 -5.06
CA PRO A 35 -10.12 -13.66 -4.40
C PRO A 35 -10.23 -13.99 -2.91
N VAL A 36 -10.34 -12.97 -2.06
CA VAL A 36 -10.54 -13.14 -0.61
C VAL A 36 -11.77 -12.36 -0.17
N GLY A 37 -12.57 -12.90 0.75
CA GLY A 37 -13.59 -12.11 1.43
C GLY A 37 -12.92 -11.10 2.36
N ASP A 38 -12.36 -11.60 3.45
CA ASP A 38 -11.73 -10.77 4.49
C ASP A 38 -10.26 -11.19 4.68
N LEU A 39 -9.35 -10.21 4.61
CA LEU A 39 -7.91 -10.44 4.72
C LEU A 39 -7.28 -9.51 5.75
N THR A 40 -6.65 -10.10 6.77
CA THR A 40 -5.75 -9.39 7.68
C THR A 40 -4.33 -9.92 7.52
N MET A 41 -3.38 -9.02 7.25
CA MET A 41 -1.99 -9.38 6.99
C MET A 41 -1.00 -8.48 7.75
N GLY A 42 -0.01 -9.11 8.37
CA GLY A 42 1.15 -8.43 8.95
C GLY A 42 2.45 -9.05 8.43
N LEU A 43 3.32 -8.23 7.84
CA LEU A 43 4.62 -8.68 7.32
C LEU A 43 5.72 -7.98 8.09
N ASP A 44 6.61 -8.77 8.69
CA ASP A 44 7.79 -8.28 9.39
C ASP A 44 8.86 -7.81 8.38
N PRO A 45 9.98 -7.16 8.80
CA PRO A 45 10.95 -6.57 7.89
C PRO A 45 11.47 -7.53 6.80
N THR A 46 11.60 -7.03 5.57
CA THR A 46 12.04 -7.82 4.41
C THR A 46 13.10 -7.04 3.60
N VAL A 47 13.94 -7.71 2.81
CA VAL A 47 14.78 -7.00 1.81
C VAL A 47 13.95 -6.76 0.55
N ASP A 48 13.53 -7.85 -0.11
CA ASP A 48 12.73 -7.83 -1.33
C ASP A 48 11.31 -8.37 -1.07
N GLN A 49 10.30 -7.53 -1.25
CA GLN A 49 8.91 -7.92 -1.04
C GLN A 49 8.05 -7.72 -2.29
N ARG A 50 7.39 -8.80 -2.72
CA ARG A 50 6.46 -8.80 -3.87
C ARG A 50 5.12 -9.42 -3.52
N LEU A 51 4.06 -8.62 -3.62
CA LEU A 51 2.72 -9.02 -3.24
C LEU A 51 1.75 -8.78 -4.42
N GLY A 52 0.97 -9.80 -4.76
CA GLY A 52 -0.07 -9.72 -5.78
C GLY A 52 -1.38 -10.29 -5.25
N LEU A 53 -2.38 -9.45 -5.01
CA LEU A 53 -3.68 -9.88 -4.48
C LEU A 53 -4.78 -9.68 -5.52
N GLY A 54 -5.64 -10.67 -5.66
CA GLY A 54 -6.88 -10.58 -6.43
C GLY A 54 -7.92 -9.68 -5.77
N PRO A 55 -9.20 -9.81 -6.17
CA PRO A 55 -10.29 -9.06 -5.55
C PRO A 55 -10.41 -9.36 -4.05
N VAL A 56 -10.59 -8.32 -3.23
CA VAL A 56 -10.78 -8.48 -1.78
C VAL A 56 -12.04 -7.73 -1.32
N GLY A 57 -12.82 -8.30 -0.41
CA GLY A 57 -13.91 -7.58 0.27
C GLY A 57 -13.34 -6.55 1.22
N GLU A 58 -12.77 -7.01 2.33
CA GLU A 58 -12.11 -6.19 3.35
C GLU A 58 -10.62 -6.56 3.47
N LEU A 59 -9.74 -5.56 3.42
CA LEU A 59 -8.30 -5.74 3.55
C LEU A 59 -7.73 -4.82 4.63
N THR A 60 -7.14 -5.42 5.67
CA THR A 60 -6.27 -4.74 6.62
C THR A 60 -4.84 -5.25 6.47
N MET A 61 -3.89 -4.36 6.20
CA MET A 61 -2.50 -4.72 5.97
C MET A 61 -1.54 -3.82 6.73
N ARG A 62 -0.50 -4.43 7.32
CA ARG A 62 0.67 -3.74 7.87
C ARG A 62 1.94 -4.37 7.32
N LEU A 63 2.76 -3.57 6.64
CA LEU A 63 4.05 -4.01 6.10
C LEU A 63 5.17 -3.31 6.87
N GLY A 64 6.09 -4.11 7.40
CA GLY A 64 7.29 -3.65 8.07
C GLY A 64 8.30 -3.04 7.10
N PRO A 65 9.41 -2.50 7.63
CA PRO A 65 10.46 -1.88 6.83
C PRO A 65 10.98 -2.79 5.72
N THR A 66 11.19 -2.23 4.54
CA THR A 66 11.63 -2.98 3.35
C THR A 66 12.68 -2.19 2.55
N GLU A 67 13.60 -2.86 1.86
CA GLU A 67 14.45 -2.18 0.88
C GLU A 67 13.65 -1.98 -0.42
N ASP A 68 13.26 -3.07 -1.08
CA ASP A 68 12.49 -3.06 -2.32
C ASP A 68 11.07 -3.65 -2.13
N GLN A 69 10.05 -2.81 -2.25
CA GLN A 69 8.65 -3.24 -2.11
C GLN A 69 7.84 -3.03 -3.39
N SER A 70 7.14 -4.08 -3.82
CA SER A 70 6.20 -4.05 -4.94
C SER A 70 4.87 -4.70 -4.57
N LEU A 71 3.79 -3.93 -4.62
CA LEU A 71 2.44 -4.38 -4.32
C LEU A 71 1.50 -4.10 -5.49
N GLY A 72 0.79 -5.15 -5.93
CA GLY A 72 -0.33 -5.06 -6.85
C GLY A 72 -1.62 -5.57 -6.19
N LEU A 73 -2.65 -4.72 -6.10
CA LEU A 73 -3.97 -5.13 -5.64
C LEU A 73 -5.00 -5.03 -6.76
N GLY A 74 -5.86 -6.05 -6.85
CA GLY A 74 -7.10 -5.99 -7.61
C GLY A 74 -8.14 -5.06 -6.98
N PRO A 75 -9.42 -5.18 -7.39
CA PRO A 75 -10.50 -4.44 -6.78
C PRO A 75 -10.65 -4.75 -5.29
N VAL A 76 -10.84 -3.73 -4.46
CA VAL A 76 -11.06 -3.88 -3.02
C VAL A 76 -12.35 -3.16 -2.61
N GLY A 77 -13.13 -3.74 -1.72
CA GLY A 77 -14.23 -3.02 -1.07
C GLY A 77 -13.66 -1.95 -0.14
N ASP A 78 -13.10 -2.41 0.99
CA ASP A 78 -12.53 -1.54 2.02
C ASP A 78 -11.06 -1.90 2.27
N LEU A 79 -10.19 -0.89 2.25
CA LEU A 79 -8.76 -1.06 2.41
C LEU A 79 -8.21 -0.14 3.51
N THR A 80 -7.63 -0.75 4.54
CA THR A 80 -6.77 -0.08 5.52
C THR A 80 -5.34 -0.59 5.38
N MET A 81 -4.39 0.31 5.10
CA MET A 81 -2.99 -0.04 4.90
C MET A 81 -2.04 0.89 5.67
N GLY A 82 -1.07 0.29 6.37
CA GLY A 82 0.06 0.99 6.96
C GLY A 82 1.38 0.41 6.47
N LEU A 83 2.22 1.25 5.89
CA LEU A 83 3.56 0.88 5.42
C LEU A 83 4.61 1.59 6.28
N ASP A 84 5.52 0.82 6.84
CA ASP A 84 6.70 1.31 7.55
C ASP A 84 7.78 1.78 6.54
N PRO A 85 8.90 2.39 6.99
CA PRO A 85 9.89 2.99 6.09
C PRO A 85 10.39 2.03 4.99
N THR A 86 10.49 2.53 3.76
CA THR A 86 10.93 1.74 2.61
C THR A 86 11.98 2.52 1.80
N VAL A 87 12.92 1.86 1.12
CA VAL A 87 13.83 2.58 0.20
C VAL A 87 13.10 2.81 -1.13
N ASP A 88 12.75 1.73 -1.82
CA ASP A 88 12.04 1.76 -3.11
C ASP A 88 10.64 1.16 -2.96
N GLN A 89 9.62 2.00 -3.14
CA GLN A 89 8.23 1.59 -2.99
C GLN A 89 7.43 1.75 -4.28
N ARG A 90 6.84 0.64 -4.76
CA ARG A 90 5.92 0.63 -5.91
C ARG A 90 4.58 0.01 -5.54
N LEU A 91 3.53 0.81 -5.64
CA LEU A 91 2.17 0.39 -5.31
C LEU A 91 1.24 0.62 -6.51
N GLY A 92 0.51 -0.40 -6.90
CA GLY A 92 -0.54 -0.34 -7.91
C GLY A 92 -1.83 -0.91 -7.38
N LEU A 93 -2.84 -0.06 -7.15
CA LEU A 93 -4.13 -0.50 -6.64
C LEU A 93 -5.21 -0.33 -7.71
N GLY A 94 -6.05 -1.35 -7.86
CA GLY A 94 -7.26 -1.31 -8.66
C GLY A 94 -8.34 -0.39 -8.06
N PRO A 95 -9.60 -0.54 -8.51
CA PRO A 95 -10.71 0.20 -7.93
C PRO A 95 -10.89 -0.10 -6.44
N VAL A 96 -11.13 0.92 -5.62
CA VAL A 96 -11.39 0.77 -4.18
C VAL A 96 -12.67 1.50 -3.79
N GLY A 97 -13.49 0.91 -2.91
CA GLY A 97 -14.62 1.61 -2.30
C GLY A 97 -14.13 2.66 -1.31
N GLU A 98 -13.60 2.21 -0.18
CA GLU A 98 -13.00 3.05 0.87
C GLU A 98 -11.51 2.73 1.04
N LEU A 99 -10.66 3.75 1.00
CA LEU A 99 -9.22 3.61 1.17
C LEU A 99 -8.70 4.52 2.28
N THR A 100 -8.18 3.91 3.34
CA THR A 100 -7.34 4.56 4.34
C THR A 100 -5.90 4.05 4.24
N MET A 101 -4.96 4.95 3.95
CA MET A 101 -3.56 4.60 3.77
C MET A 101 -2.64 5.53 4.55
N ARG A 102 -1.63 4.94 5.20
CA ARG A 102 -0.48 5.67 5.74
C ARG A 102 0.81 5.08 5.20
N LEU A 103 1.61 5.91 4.56
CA LEU A 103 2.91 5.56 4.00
C LEU A 103 4.01 6.19 4.85
N GLY A 104 4.93 5.36 5.32
CA GLY A 104 6.12 5.78 6.05
C GLY A 104 7.14 6.48 5.16
N PRO A 105 8.23 7.00 5.75
CA PRO A 105 9.30 7.64 5.02
C PRO A 105 9.85 6.76 3.89
N THR A 106 10.08 7.34 2.72
CA THR A 106 10.58 6.61 1.54
C THR A 106 11.66 7.40 0.80
N GLU A 107 12.62 6.74 0.16
CA GLU A 107 13.52 7.42 -0.80
C GLU A 107 12.78 7.62 -2.12
N ASP A 108 12.43 6.53 -2.81
CA ASP A 108 11.72 6.54 -4.08
C ASP A 108 10.31 5.93 -3.96
N GLN A 109 9.27 6.76 -4.08
CA GLN A 109 7.88 6.30 -4.00
C GLN A 109 7.14 6.48 -5.33
N SER A 110 6.52 5.40 -5.81
CA SER A 110 5.57 5.41 -6.93
C SER A 110 4.25 4.75 -6.54
N LEU A 111 3.16 5.52 -6.56
CA LEU A 111 1.81 5.04 -6.30
C LEU A 111 0.89 5.30 -7.49
N GLY A 112 0.22 4.25 -7.96
CA GLY A 112 -0.88 4.33 -8.91
C GLY A 112 -2.17 3.82 -8.27
N LEU A 113 -3.19 4.66 -8.19
CA LEU A 113 -4.53 4.29 -7.73
C LEU A 113 -5.53 4.34 -8.89
N GLY A 114 -6.36 3.29 -9.00
CA GLY A 114 -7.55 3.29 -9.82
C GLY A 114 -8.64 4.23 -9.29
N PRO A 115 -9.89 4.08 -9.74
CA PRO A 115 -11.02 4.81 -9.19
C PRO A 115 -11.21 4.51 -7.70
N VAL A 116 -11.42 5.53 -6.89
CA VAL A 116 -11.68 5.40 -5.45
C VAL A 116 -12.99 6.10 -5.09
N GLY A 117 -13.81 5.50 -4.25
CA GLY A 117 -14.95 6.19 -3.64
C GLY A 117 -14.44 7.28 -2.69
N ASP A 118 -13.94 6.85 -1.54
CA ASP A 118 -13.42 7.73 -0.50
C ASP A 118 -11.96 7.40 -0.19
N LEU A 119 -11.10 8.42 -0.22
CA LEU A 119 -9.65 8.29 -0.05
C LEU A 119 -9.16 9.17 1.10
N THR A 120 -8.63 8.54 2.14
CA THR A 120 -7.83 9.19 3.19
C THR A 120 -6.39 8.71 3.12
N MET A 121 -5.45 9.61 2.87
CA MET A 121 -4.04 9.28 2.72
C MET A 121 -3.14 10.19 3.56
N GLY A 122 -2.20 9.59 4.29
CA GLY A 122 -1.08 10.28 4.93
C GLY A 122 0.24 9.78 4.38
N LEU A 123 1.07 10.70 3.88
CA LEU A 123 2.41 10.41 3.38
C LEU A 123 3.42 11.06 4.31
N ASP A 124 4.28 10.25 4.93
CA ASP A 124 5.45 10.74 5.66
C ASP A 124 6.54 11.21 4.66
N PRO A 125 7.66 11.83 5.10
CA PRO A 125 8.63 12.46 4.20
C PRO A 125 9.16 11.53 3.09
N THR A 126 9.33 12.07 1.87
CA THR A 126 9.86 11.33 0.72
C THR A 126 10.96 12.12 0.01
N VAL A 127 11.95 11.48 -0.62
CA VAL A 127 12.88 12.19 -1.52
C VAL A 127 12.19 12.41 -2.87
N ASP A 128 11.90 11.33 -3.58
CA ASP A 128 11.24 11.35 -4.89
C ASP A 128 9.86 10.70 -4.82
N GLN A 129 8.81 11.48 -5.09
CA GLN A 129 7.43 11.02 -4.99
C GLN A 129 6.67 11.17 -6.31
N ARG A 130 6.08 10.06 -6.78
CA ARG A 130 5.17 10.01 -7.93
C ARG A 130 3.84 9.42 -7.55
N LEU A 131 2.78 10.21 -7.67
CA LEU A 131 1.42 9.81 -7.37
C LEU A 131 0.55 9.97 -8.62
N GLY A 132 -0.13 8.89 -9.02
CA GLY A 132 -1.14 8.90 -10.06
C GLY A 132 -2.46 8.42 -9.50
N LEU A 133 -3.43 9.32 -9.34
CA LEU A 133 -4.76 9.00 -8.84
C LEU A 133 -5.78 9.01 -9.97
N GLY A 134 -6.58 7.94 -10.07
CA GLY A 134 -7.76 7.90 -10.91
C GLY A 134 -8.87 8.84 -10.42
N PRO A 135 -10.11 8.67 -10.91
CA PRO A 135 -11.26 9.39 -10.38
C PRO A 135 -11.46 9.10 -8.89
N VAL A 136 -11.70 10.14 -8.08
CA VAL A 136 -11.95 10.02 -6.64
C VAL A 136 -13.25 10.74 -6.29
N GLY A 137 -14.11 10.12 -5.47
CA GLY A 137 -15.29 10.78 -4.92
C GLY A 137 -14.88 11.84 -3.91
N GLU A 138 -14.37 11.41 -2.76
CA GLU A 138 -13.82 12.27 -1.71
C GLU A 138 -12.32 11.99 -1.51
N LEU A 139 -11.50 13.05 -1.53
CA LEU A 139 -10.06 12.97 -1.32
C LEU A 139 -9.62 13.83 -0.14
N THR A 140 -9.12 13.18 0.91
CA THR A 140 -8.38 13.80 2.00
C THR A 140 -6.93 13.32 1.98
N MET A 141 -5.99 14.24 1.80
CA MET A 141 -4.56 13.91 1.74
C MET A 141 -3.74 14.81 2.66
N ARG A 142 -2.77 14.20 3.36
CA ARG A 142 -1.70 14.89 4.08
C ARG A 142 -0.37 14.47 3.51
N LEU A 143 0.45 15.47 3.15
CA LEU A 143 1.76 15.26 2.57
C LEU A 143 2.84 15.77 3.53
N GLY A 144 3.79 14.89 3.82
CA GLY A 144 5.05 15.25 4.44
C GLY A 144 5.97 16.01 3.48
N PRO A 145 7.07 16.58 4.00
CA PRO A 145 8.16 17.13 3.21
C PRO A 145 8.58 16.22 2.05
N THR A 146 8.63 16.76 0.84
CA THR A 146 9.13 16.05 -0.34
C THR A 146 10.10 16.93 -1.13
N GLU A 147 11.24 16.38 -1.55
CA GLU A 147 12.20 17.12 -2.37
C GLU A 147 11.68 17.26 -3.81
N ASP A 148 11.37 16.14 -4.46
CA ASP A 148 10.84 16.10 -5.82
C ASP A 148 9.48 15.38 -5.86
N GLN A 149 8.42 16.14 -6.16
CA GLN A 149 7.05 15.63 -6.17
C GLN A 149 6.37 15.80 -7.54
N SER A 150 5.75 14.72 -8.01
CA SER A 150 4.84 14.71 -9.15
C SER A 150 3.50 14.09 -8.77
N LEU A 151 2.42 14.86 -8.94
CA LEU A 151 1.05 14.43 -8.66
C LEU A 151 0.17 14.57 -9.92
N GLY A 152 -0.36 13.44 -10.39
CA GLY A 152 -1.39 13.38 -11.41
C GLY A 152 -2.73 13.01 -10.78
N LEU A 153 -3.74 13.87 -10.94
CA LEU A 153 -5.09 13.64 -10.43
C LEU A 153 -6.08 13.47 -11.58
N GLY A 154 -6.90 12.42 -11.51
CA GLY A 154 -8.14 12.32 -12.25
C GLY A 154 -9.22 13.28 -11.71
N PRO A 155 -10.47 13.15 -12.18
CA PRO A 155 -11.59 13.89 -11.65
C PRO A 155 -11.76 13.64 -10.15
N VAL A 156 -11.84 14.69 -9.34
CA VAL A 156 -12.09 14.61 -7.91
C VAL A 156 -13.41 15.32 -7.61
N GLY A 157 -14.29 14.70 -6.82
CA GLY A 157 -15.51 15.33 -6.32
C GLY A 157 -15.16 16.41 -5.29
N ASP A 158 -14.79 15.97 -4.09
CA ASP A 158 -14.37 16.83 -2.99
C ASP A 158 -12.88 16.61 -2.64
N LEU A 159 -12.15 17.71 -2.41
CA LEU A 159 -10.69 17.69 -2.22
C LEU A 159 -10.27 18.50 -0.99
N THR A 160 -9.58 17.83 -0.08
CA THR A 160 -8.87 18.42 1.06
C THR A 160 -7.41 17.99 1.03
N MET A 161 -6.49 18.95 0.99
CA MET A 161 -5.05 18.69 1.05
C MET A 161 -4.38 19.53 2.14
N GLY A 162 -3.52 18.88 2.93
CA GLY A 162 -2.66 19.51 3.92
C GLY A 162 -1.19 19.17 3.67
N LEU A 163 -0.32 20.14 3.90
CA LEU A 163 1.13 19.96 3.86
C LEU A 163 1.68 20.13 5.27
N ASP A 164 2.51 19.19 5.72
CA ASP A 164 3.29 19.36 6.93
C ASP A 164 4.45 20.34 6.66
N PRO A 165 4.84 21.18 7.63
CA PRO A 165 5.89 22.18 7.42
C PRO A 165 7.25 21.52 7.12
N THR A 166 7.92 21.97 6.07
CA THR A 166 9.34 21.68 5.80
C THR A 166 10.20 22.43 6.81
N VAL A 167 11.02 21.72 7.57
CA VAL A 167 12.02 22.35 8.46
C VAL A 167 13.30 22.52 7.65
N ASP A 168 13.60 23.77 7.26
CA ASP A 168 14.89 24.17 6.65
C ASP A 168 16.06 24.03 7.64
#